data_AF-A0A662RDN2-F1
#
_entry.id   AF-A0A662RDN2-F1
#
_cell.length_a   1.000
_cell.length_b   1.000
_cell.length_c   1.000
_cell.angle_alpha   90.00
_cell.angle_beta   90.00
_cell.angle_gamma   90.00
#
_symmetry.space_group_name_H-M   'P 1'
#
loop_
_entity.id
_entity.type
_entity.pdbx_description
1 polymer ?
#
loop_
_entity_poly.entity_id
_entity_poly.type
_entity_poly.pdbx_seq_one_letter_code
_entity_poly.pdbx_strand_id
1 'polypeptide(L)'
;MRKKNNRNGKVINSQAAMDKAVKSICDILRRDKAKGARLYVPELTWMFFLRYLDIMEEKEERWAKALRGTYHEPIEPPYRWRDWVTGGKRHELSEEHGLGSVLSFVNDELF
;
A
#
# COMPACT_ATOMS: atom_id res chain seq x y z
N MET A 1 2.32 4.58 31.64
CA MET A 1 2.28 3.67 30.46
C MET A 1 1.27 4.22 29.45
N ARG A 2 1.69 4.62 28.24
CA ARG A 2 0.83 5.27 27.24
C ARG A 2 0.38 4.24 26.19
N LYS A 3 -0.90 3.83 26.24
CA LYS A 3 -1.51 2.85 25.31
C LYS A 3 -1.39 3.36 23.86
N LYS A 4 -0.71 2.60 23.00
CA LYS A 4 -0.73 2.79 21.54
C LYS A 4 -2.08 2.30 21.02
N ASN A 5 -3.00 3.22 20.70
CA ASN A 5 -4.24 2.88 20.01
C ASN A 5 -3.93 2.50 18.56
N ASN A 6 -4.02 1.20 18.26
CA ASN A 6 -3.94 0.67 16.91
C ASN A 6 -5.21 1.08 16.13
N ARG A 7 -5.09 1.97 15.14
CA ARG A 7 -6.21 2.56 14.38
C ARG A 7 -6.46 1.88 13.03
N ASN A 8 -6.15 0.59 12.91
CA ASN A 8 -6.23 -0.12 11.62
C ASN A 8 -7.67 -0.33 11.10
N GLY A 9 -8.71 0.02 11.87
CA GLY A 9 -10.12 -0.13 11.49
C GLY A 9 -10.88 1.18 11.23
N LYS A 10 -10.19 2.29 10.94
CA LYS A 10 -10.88 3.58 10.77
C LYS A 10 -11.60 3.67 9.42
N VAL A 11 -12.91 3.46 9.43
CA VAL A 11 -13.77 3.65 8.25
C VAL A 11 -13.76 5.12 7.84
N ILE A 12 -13.37 5.40 6.59
CA ILE A 12 -13.42 6.73 5.99
C ILE A 12 -14.80 6.89 5.36
N ASN A 13 -15.67 7.66 6.00
CA ASN A 13 -17.08 7.83 5.59
C ASN A 13 -17.42 9.26 5.16
N SER A 14 -16.44 10.16 5.10
CA SER A 14 -16.64 11.57 4.75
C SER A 14 -15.36 12.17 4.15
N GLN A 15 -15.52 13.25 3.37
CA GLN A 15 -14.40 14.02 2.83
C GLN A 15 -13.46 14.48 3.95
N ALA A 16 -14.01 15.01 5.05
CA ALA A 16 -13.21 15.44 6.20
C ALA A 16 -12.41 14.30 6.85
N ALA A 17 -12.96 13.07 6.90
CA ALA A 17 -12.23 11.90 7.39
C ALA A 17 -11.08 11.50 6.44
N MET A 18 -11.30 11.61 5.13
CA MET A 18 -10.29 11.38 4.11
C MET A 18 -9.16 12.41 4.21
N ASP A 19 -9.50 13.69 4.26
CA ASP A 19 -8.54 14.79 4.38
C ASP A 19 -7.66 14.63 5.63
N LYS A 20 -8.27 14.17 6.74
CA LYS A 20 -7.54 13.89 7.99
C LYS A 20 -6.60 12.69 7.85
N ALA A 21 -6.99 11.64 7.13
CA ALA A 21 -6.14 10.49 6.86
C ALA A 21 -4.94 10.88 5.99
N VAL A 22 -5.20 11.57 4.88
CA VAL A 22 -4.17 12.11 3.98
C VAL A 22 -3.21 13.02 4.75
N LYS A 23 -3.73 13.97 5.54
CA LYS A 23 -2.91 14.86 6.37
C LYS A 23 -2.02 14.08 7.35
N SER A 24 -2.55 13.02 7.98
CA SER A 24 -1.77 12.18 8.88
C SER A 24 -0.62 11.47 8.16
N ILE A 25 -0.82 11.03 6.92
CA ILE A 25 0.25 10.39 6.13
C ILE A 25 1.30 11.43 5.74
N CYS A 26 0.87 12.61 5.26
CA CYS A 26 1.77 13.72 4.95
C CYS A 26 2.59 14.17 6.17
N ASP A 27 2.01 14.14 7.38
CA ASP A 27 2.70 14.45 8.62
C ASP A 27 3.77 13.39 8.98
N ILE A 28 3.55 12.12 8.65
CA ILE A 28 4.55 11.05 8.82
C ILE A 28 5.69 11.24 7.83
N LEU A 29 5.38 11.38 6.53
CA LEU A 29 6.38 11.54 5.48
C LEU A 29 7.26 12.77 5.67
N ARG A 30 6.68 13.87 6.16
CA ARG A 30 7.41 15.11 6.47
C ARG A 30 8.40 14.95 7.63
N ARG A 31 8.11 14.07 8.59
CA ARG A 31 9.00 13.80 9.73
C ARG A 31 10.18 12.90 9.35
N ASP A 32 10.02 12.09 8.31
CA ASP A 32 11.05 11.24 7.72
C ASP A 32 11.84 11.97 6.61
N LYS A 33 12.39 11.23 5.64
CA LYS A 33 13.31 11.74 4.60
C LYS A 33 12.66 12.73 3.61
N ALA A 34 11.32 12.75 3.47
CA ALA A 34 10.61 13.56 2.48
C ALA A 34 10.25 14.96 3.03
N LYS A 35 11.24 15.85 3.14
CA LYS A 35 11.08 17.22 3.64
C LYS A 35 10.35 18.14 2.66
N GLY A 36 9.02 18.04 2.62
CA GLY A 36 8.12 18.98 1.94
C GLY A 36 7.32 18.38 0.79
N ALA A 37 6.33 19.14 0.30
CA ALA A 37 5.34 18.67 -0.68
C ALA A 37 5.96 18.12 -1.97
N ARG A 38 7.07 18.70 -2.42
CA ARG A 38 7.79 18.23 -3.61
C ARG A 38 8.34 16.81 -3.48
N LEU A 39 8.59 16.35 -2.26
CA LEU A 39 9.18 15.04 -2.00
C LEU A 39 8.12 14.02 -1.61
N TYR A 40 7.16 14.37 -0.75
CA TYR A 40 6.15 13.38 -0.32
C TYR A 40 5.03 13.17 -1.34
N VAL A 41 4.77 14.11 -2.25
CA VAL A 41 3.72 13.94 -3.26
C VAL A 41 4.07 12.80 -4.22
N PRO A 42 5.26 12.75 -4.85
CA PRO A 42 5.65 11.61 -5.67
C PRO A 42 5.57 10.27 -4.92
N GLU A 43 6.02 10.25 -3.67
CA GLU A 43 5.99 9.06 -2.81
C GLU A 43 4.56 8.56 -2.54
N LEU A 44 3.63 9.48 -2.27
CA LEU A 44 2.22 9.14 -2.10
C LEU A 44 1.56 8.70 -3.40
N THR A 45 1.91 9.36 -4.51
CA THR A 45 1.30 9.11 -5.81
C THR A 45 1.57 7.69 -6.29
N TRP A 46 2.81 7.19 -6.18
CA TRP A 46 3.10 5.82 -6.61
C TRP A 46 2.39 4.79 -5.72
N MET A 47 2.31 5.01 -4.40
CA MET A 47 1.58 4.13 -3.50
C MET A 47 0.08 4.08 -3.85
N PHE A 48 -0.53 5.22 -4.15
CA PHE A 48 -1.92 5.27 -4.59
C PHE A 48 -2.13 4.63 -5.95
N PHE A 49 -1.18 4.80 -6.88
CA PHE A 49 -1.23 4.16 -8.19
C PHE A 49 -1.24 2.64 -8.06
N LEU A 50 -0.31 2.07 -7.29
CA LEU A 50 -0.27 0.61 -7.07
C LEU A 50 -1.53 0.10 -6.37
N ARG A 51 -2.06 0.84 -5.37
CA ARG A 51 -3.32 0.45 -4.72
C ARG A 51 -4.50 0.51 -5.68
N TYR A 52 -4.57 1.53 -6.53
CA TYR A 52 -5.64 1.65 -7.52
C TYR A 52 -5.56 0.53 -8.56
N LEU A 53 -4.35 0.23 -9.05
CA LEU A 53 -4.09 -0.87 -9.97
C LEU A 53 -4.55 -2.21 -9.37
N ASP A 54 -4.16 -2.48 -8.13
CA ASP A 54 -4.55 -3.69 -7.38
C ASP A 54 -6.07 -3.84 -7.23
N ILE A 55 -6.80 -2.73 -6.99
CA ILE A 55 -8.27 -2.73 -6.93
C ILE A 55 -8.90 -3.04 -8.31
N MET A 56 -8.30 -2.53 -9.39
CA MET A 56 -8.76 -2.82 -10.75
C MET A 56 -8.49 -4.29 -11.12
N GLU A 57 -7.32 -4.82 -10.80
CA GLU A 57 -6.99 -6.25 -10.99
C GLU A 57 -7.97 -7.15 -10.23
N GLU A 58 -8.26 -6.84 -8.96
CA GLU A 58 -9.25 -7.57 -8.14
C GLU A 58 -10.64 -7.60 -8.79
N LYS A 59 -11.03 -6.50 -9.44
CA LYS A 59 -12.32 -6.39 -10.11
C LYS A 59 -12.34 -7.20 -11.40
N GLU A 60 -11.28 -7.12 -12.19
CA GLU A 60 -11.15 -7.86 -13.45
C GLU A 60 -11.09 -9.37 -13.21
N GLU A 61 -10.32 -9.82 -12.21
CA GLU A 61 -10.25 -11.22 -11.80
C GLU A 61 -11.64 -11.77 -11.41
N ARG A 62 -12.41 -11.00 -10.63
CA ARG A 62 -13.79 -11.36 -10.26
C ARG A 62 -14.70 -11.46 -11.48
N TRP A 63 -14.57 -10.55 -12.43
CA TRP A 63 -15.37 -10.54 -13.66
C TRP A 63 -15.03 -11.72 -14.57
N ALA A 64 -13.74 -11.99 -14.80
CA ALA A 64 -13.29 -13.15 -15.56
C ALA A 64 -13.78 -14.46 -14.93
N LYS A 65 -13.69 -14.59 -13.60
CA LYS A 65 -14.20 -15.77 -12.87
C LYS A 65 -15.71 -15.95 -13.03
N ALA A 66 -16.47 -14.85 -12.99
CA ALA A 66 -17.92 -14.89 -13.18
C ALA A 66 -18.31 -15.28 -14.63
N LEU A 67 -17.53 -14.84 -15.61
CA LEU A 67 -17.75 -15.09 -17.04
C LEU A 67 -17.07 -16.37 -17.55
N ARG A 68 -16.38 -17.13 -16.69
CA ARG A 68 -15.50 -18.27 -17.05
C ARG A 68 -14.46 -17.91 -18.13
N GLY A 69 -14.05 -16.64 -18.15
CA GLY A 69 -12.97 -16.14 -19.01
C GLY A 69 -11.60 -16.42 -18.40
N THR A 70 -10.57 -16.38 -19.23
CA THR A 70 -9.17 -16.38 -18.79
C THR A 70 -8.75 -14.97 -18.39
N TYR A 71 -8.31 -14.81 -17.14
CA TYR A 71 -7.68 -13.59 -16.66
C TYR A 71 -6.16 -13.70 -16.80
N HIS A 72 -5.51 -12.69 -17.38
CA HIS A 72 -4.07 -12.57 -17.39
C HIS A 72 -3.68 -11.47 -16.40
N GLU A 73 -2.83 -11.81 -15.44
CA GLU A 73 -2.34 -10.89 -14.41
C GLU A 73 -1.34 -9.90 -15.03
N PRO A 74 -1.58 -8.58 -14.95
CA PRO A 74 -0.62 -7.57 -15.41
C PRO A 74 0.67 -7.53 -14.57
N ILE A 75 0.55 -7.74 -13.27
CA ILE A 75 1.68 -7.84 -12.34
C ILE A 75 1.73 -9.24 -11.76
N GLU A 76 2.85 -9.92 -11.98
CA GLU A 76 3.08 -11.27 -11.44
C GLU A 76 3.32 -11.24 -9.92
N PRO A 77 2.92 -12.30 -9.19
CA PRO A 77 3.34 -12.49 -7.81
C PRO A 77 4.87 -12.56 -7.71
N PRO A 78 5.51 -12.00 -6.66
CA PRO A 78 4.94 -11.42 -5.44
C PRO A 78 4.84 -9.88 -5.46
N TYR A 79 4.90 -9.23 -6.63
CA TYR A 79 5.02 -7.77 -6.74
C TYR A 79 3.70 -7.01 -6.62
N ARG A 80 2.57 -7.72 -6.65
CA ARG A 80 1.24 -7.13 -6.48
C ARG A 80 1.12 -6.46 -5.12
N TRP A 81 0.45 -5.32 -5.06
CA TRP A 81 0.25 -4.56 -3.83
C TRP A 81 -0.23 -5.46 -2.67
N ARG A 82 -1.24 -6.31 -2.89
CA ARG A 82 -1.78 -7.20 -1.86
C ARG A 82 -0.78 -8.24 -1.33
N ASP A 83 0.19 -8.67 -2.14
CA ASP A 83 1.10 -9.77 -1.80
C ASP A 83 2.14 -9.35 -0.75
N TRP A 84 2.72 -8.15 -0.91
CA TRP A 84 3.69 -7.60 0.04
C TRP A 84 3.06 -6.66 1.09
N VAL A 85 1.81 -6.23 0.91
CA VAL A 85 1.05 -5.45 1.91
C VAL A 85 0.17 -6.31 2.83
N THR A 86 -0.27 -7.49 2.42
CA THR A 86 -1.14 -8.32 3.28
C THR A 86 -0.89 -9.81 3.15
N GLY A 87 -0.17 -10.25 2.12
CA GLY A 87 0.09 -11.65 1.82
C GLY A 87 1.31 -12.24 2.52
N GLY A 88 1.66 -13.46 2.11
CA GLY A 88 2.77 -14.24 2.69
C GLY A 88 4.12 -13.51 2.63
N LYS A 89 4.38 -12.78 1.54
CA LYS A 89 5.62 -11.99 1.39
C LYS A 89 5.77 -10.94 2.48
N ARG A 90 4.67 -10.35 2.99
CA ARG A 90 4.73 -9.47 4.16
C ARG A 90 5.19 -10.19 5.42
N HIS A 91 4.71 -11.40 5.65
CA HIS A 91 5.09 -12.20 6.81
C HIS A 91 6.59 -12.52 6.75
N GLU A 92 7.06 -13.00 5.59
CA GLU A 92 8.48 -13.25 5.33
C GLU A 92 9.35 -12.01 5.54
N LEU A 93 8.97 -10.87 4.95
CA LEU A 93 9.72 -9.62 5.10
C LEU A 93 9.70 -9.11 6.55
N SER A 94 8.59 -9.27 7.28
CA SER A 94 8.47 -8.77 8.65
C SER A 94 9.23 -9.63 9.67
N GLU A 95 9.41 -10.92 9.43
CA GLU A 95 10.14 -11.84 10.31
C GLU A 95 11.65 -11.64 10.24
N GLU A 96 12.19 -11.31 9.06
CA GLU A 96 13.64 -11.18 8.88
C GLU A 96 14.22 -9.87 9.43
N HIS A 97 13.64 -8.70 9.13
CA HIS A 97 14.25 -7.39 9.50
C HIS A 97 13.24 -6.24 9.78
N GLY A 98 11.95 -6.54 9.97
CA GLY A 98 10.92 -5.55 10.29
C GLY A 98 10.60 -4.57 9.15
N LEU A 99 10.45 -3.27 9.44
CA LEU A 99 10.14 -2.25 8.40
C LEU A 99 11.29 -2.01 7.41
N GLY A 100 12.52 -2.40 7.76
CA GLY A 100 13.71 -2.19 6.93
C GLY A 100 13.76 -3.07 5.69
N SER A 101 13.39 -4.35 5.83
CA SER A 101 13.29 -5.32 4.73
C SER A 101 12.17 -4.99 3.75
N VAL A 102 11.06 -4.43 4.23
CA VAL A 102 10.00 -3.92 3.34
C VAL A 102 10.51 -2.75 2.51
N LEU A 103 11.29 -1.85 3.10
CA LEU A 103 11.89 -0.74 2.38
C LEU A 103 12.97 -1.19 1.39
N SER A 104 13.79 -2.20 1.70
CA SER A 104 14.75 -2.73 0.73
C SER A 104 14.04 -3.42 -0.43
N PHE A 105 13.03 -4.25 -0.16
CA PHE A 105 12.22 -4.85 -1.22
C PHE A 105 11.62 -3.80 -2.16
N VAL A 106 11.01 -2.75 -1.60
CA VAL A 106 10.42 -1.67 -2.41
C VAL A 106 11.48 -0.92 -3.22
N ASN A 107 12.63 -0.60 -2.63
CA ASN A 107 13.63 0.24 -3.30
C ASN A 107 14.57 -0.53 -4.24
N ASP A 108 14.79 -1.83 -4.00
CA ASP A 108 15.82 -2.62 -4.68
C ASP A 108 15.22 -3.68 -5.63
N GLU A 109 13.96 -4.09 -5.44
CA GLU A 109 13.30 -5.12 -6.26
C GLU A 109 12.06 -4.60 -7.03
N LEU A 110 11.28 -3.70 -6.44
CA LEU A 110 10.04 -3.20 -7.06
C LEU A 110 10.27 -2.00 -8.00
N PHE A 111 11.34 -1.22 -7.79
CA PHE A 111 11.68 -0.01 -8.54
C PHE A 111 13.12 0.00 -9.05
#